data_AF-A0A973RYV9-F1
#
_entry.id   AF-A0A973RYV9-F1
#
_cell.length_a   1.000
_cell.length_b   1.000
_cell.length_c   1.000
_cell.angle_alpha   90.00
_cell.angle_beta   90.00
_cell.angle_gamma   90.00
#
_symmetry.space_group_name_H-M   'P 1'
#
loop_
_entity.id
_entity.type
_entity.pdbx_description
1 polymer ?
#
loop_
_entity_poly.entity_id
_entity_poly.type
_entity_poly.pdbx_seq_one_letter_code
_entity_poly.pdbx_strand_id
1 'polypeptide(L)'
;MTELEAGRAGTLVLVRGGAALQRYRDVLIALVALAVLASLPLFTGSKALLDFVIRCSAYGLFATSLNLLVGYTGLTSFGHGMFFGLGAYSFGLIMQKLSVPIPVAFVATLAITALIATVIGAICVRLR
;
A
#
# COMPACT_ATOMS: atom_id res chain seq x y z
N MET A 1 -28.59 37.31 -11.69
CA MET A 1 -28.40 35.86 -11.45
C MET A 1 -27.38 35.24 -12.41
N THR A 2 -27.20 35.78 -13.63
CA THR A 2 -26.27 35.29 -14.67
C THR A 2 -24.77 35.55 -14.41
N GLU A 3 -24.41 36.68 -13.76
CA GLU A 3 -23.01 37.04 -13.45
C GLU A 3 -22.36 36.10 -12.40
N LEU A 4 -23.16 35.59 -11.44
CA LEU A 4 -22.70 34.66 -10.40
C LEU A 4 -22.40 33.26 -10.96
N GLU A 5 -23.11 32.86 -12.02
CA GLU A 5 -22.91 31.58 -12.71
C GLU A 5 -21.61 31.62 -13.54
N ALA A 6 -21.31 32.75 -14.19
CA ALA A 6 -20.09 32.95 -14.96
C ALA A 6 -18.82 32.93 -14.07
N GLY A 7 -18.87 33.54 -12.88
CA GLY A 7 -17.75 33.52 -11.91
C GLY A 7 -17.49 32.14 -11.29
N ARG A 8 -18.55 31.35 -11.04
CA ARG A 8 -18.42 29.95 -10.58
C ARG A 8 -17.83 29.05 -11.66
N ALA A 9 -18.21 29.25 -12.92
CA ALA A 9 -17.65 28.51 -14.06
C ALA A 9 -16.14 28.77 -14.21
N GLY A 10 -15.68 30.02 -14.11
CA GLY A 10 -14.26 30.37 -14.14
C GLY A 10 -13.46 29.77 -12.98
N THR A 11 -14.02 29.81 -11.77
CA THR A 11 -13.39 29.23 -10.57
C THR A 11 -13.31 27.70 -10.65
N LEU A 12 -14.36 27.03 -11.13
CA LEU A 12 -14.37 25.57 -11.32
C LEU A 12 -13.36 25.09 -12.38
N VAL A 13 -13.17 25.86 -13.45
CA VAL A 13 -12.18 25.54 -14.49
C VAL A 13 -10.74 25.76 -13.99
N LEU A 14 -10.47 26.84 -13.26
CA LEU A 14 -9.16 27.09 -12.63
C LEU A 14 -8.82 26.00 -11.59
N VAL A 15 -9.78 25.62 -10.74
CA VAL A 15 -9.59 24.56 -9.73
C VAL A 15 -9.39 23.18 -10.40
N ARG A 16 -10.14 22.85 -11.45
CA ARG A 16 -9.94 21.61 -12.23
C ARG A 16 -8.59 21.58 -12.96
N GLY A 17 -8.18 22.70 -13.56
CA GLY A 17 -6.89 22.83 -14.25
C GLY A 17 -5.71 22.68 -13.28
N GLY A 18 -5.80 23.28 -12.09
CA GLY A 18 -4.80 23.14 -11.04
C GLY A 18 -4.72 21.71 -10.48
N ALA A 19 -5.85 21.01 -10.36
CA ALA A 19 -5.88 19.64 -9.84
C ALA A 19 -5.16 18.61 -10.74
N ALA A 20 -5.20 18.78 -12.06
CA ALA A 20 -4.51 17.89 -13.00
C ALA A 20 -2.99 18.04 -12.94
N LEU A 21 -2.49 19.29 -12.91
CA LEU A 21 -1.07 19.59 -12.76
C LEU A 21 -0.55 19.17 -11.37
N GLN A 22 -1.35 19.36 -10.33
CA GLN A 22 -1.02 18.94 -8.97
C GLN A 22 -0.88 17.42 -8.87
N ARG A 23 -1.81 16.66 -9.46
CA ARG A 23 -1.71 15.19 -9.53
C ARG A 23 -0.47 14.72 -10.28
N TYR A 24 -0.11 15.36 -11.39
CA TYR A 24 1.12 15.02 -12.12
C TYR A 24 2.37 15.28 -11.27
N ARG A 25 2.42 16.40 -10.55
CA ARG A 25 3.48 16.72 -9.59
C ARG A 25 3.57 15.68 -8.46
N ASP A 26 2.43 15.28 -7.88
CA ASP A 26 2.40 14.30 -6.80
C ASP A 26 2.89 12.91 -7.26
N VAL A 27 2.51 12.49 -8.48
CA VAL A 27 3.02 11.25 -9.08
C VAL A 27 4.52 11.34 -9.36
N LEU A 28 5.01 12.49 -9.83
CA LEU A 28 6.44 12.73 -10.04
C LEU A 28 7.22 12.66 -8.73
N ILE A 29 6.73 13.29 -7.66
CA ILE A 29 7.33 13.22 -6.33
C ILE A 29 7.35 11.78 -5.83
N ALA A 30 6.25 11.03 -5.99
CA ALA A 30 6.19 9.62 -5.60
C ALA A 30 7.19 8.75 -6.38
N LEU A 31 7.31 8.96 -7.69
CA LEU A 31 8.28 8.27 -8.55
C LEU A 31 9.73 8.59 -8.15
N VAL A 32 10.04 9.86 -7.90
CA VAL A 32 11.37 10.29 -7.44
C VAL A 32 11.69 9.70 -6.08
N ALA A 33 10.74 9.76 -5.12
CA ALA A 33 10.93 9.16 -3.80
C ALA A 33 11.17 7.64 -3.89
N LEU A 34 10.43 6.94 -4.76
CA LEU A 34 10.61 5.51 -4.99
C LEU A 34 11.97 5.19 -5.64
N ALA A 35 12.41 5.99 -6.60
CA ALA A 35 13.73 5.86 -7.22
C ALA A 35 14.87 6.06 -6.20
N VAL A 36 14.75 7.08 -5.33
CA VAL A 36 15.71 7.32 -4.24
C VAL A 36 15.75 6.12 -3.29
N LEU A 37 14.58 5.61 -2.88
CA LEU A 37 14.46 4.45 -2.01
C LEU A 37 15.05 3.17 -2.64
N ALA A 38 14.90 2.99 -3.94
CA ALA A 38 15.48 1.86 -4.68
C ALA A 38 17.00 1.98 -4.88
N SER A 39 17.53 3.21 -4.92
CA SER A 39 18.97 3.47 -5.05
C SER A 39 19.75 3.30 -3.74
N LEU A 40 19.09 3.42 -2.58
CA LEU A 40 19.65 3.25 -1.24
C LEU A 40 20.54 1.99 -1.07
N PRO A 41 20.13 0.77 -1.47
CA PRO A 41 20.95 -0.43 -1.35
C PRO A 41 22.27 -0.38 -2.13
N LEU A 42 22.42 0.49 -3.13
CA LEU A 42 23.66 0.64 -3.91
C LEU A 42 24.71 1.52 -3.20
N PHE A 43 24.28 2.41 -2.30
CA PHE A 43 25.16 3.38 -1.64
C PHE A 43 25.47 3.03 -0.18
N THR A 44 24.65 2.21 0.48
CA THR A 44 24.81 1.93 1.93
C THR A 44 25.32 0.52 2.22
N GLY A 45 26.48 0.43 2.89
CA GLY A 45 27.05 -0.85 3.38
C GLY A 45 26.48 -1.36 4.72
N SER A 46 25.62 -0.59 5.39
CA SER A 46 25.05 -0.96 6.70
C SER A 46 23.72 -1.68 6.57
N LYS A 47 23.68 -2.96 6.98
CA LYS A 47 22.47 -3.79 6.96
C LYS A 47 21.36 -3.23 7.86
N ALA A 48 21.71 -2.61 8.99
CA ALA A 48 20.75 -2.09 9.96
C ALA A 48 19.88 -0.96 9.38
N LEU A 49 20.48 -0.07 8.59
CA LEU A 49 19.74 1.01 7.92
C LEU A 49 18.78 0.43 6.88
N LEU A 50 19.23 -0.57 6.13
CA LEU A 50 18.44 -1.24 5.09
C LEU A 50 17.23 -1.97 5.70
N ASP A 51 17.41 -2.72 6.78
CA ASP A 51 16.33 -3.35 7.54
C ASP A 51 15.32 -2.32 8.10
N PHE A 52 15.80 -1.20 8.62
CA PHE A 52 14.95 -0.13 9.14
C PHE A 52 14.10 0.48 8.02
N VAL A 53 14.70 0.80 6.88
CA VAL A 53 14.00 1.37 5.71
C VAL A 53 12.96 0.39 5.17
N ILE A 54 13.29 -0.91 5.05
CA ILE A 54 12.34 -1.93 4.62
C ILE A 54 11.13 -1.98 5.56
N ARG A 55 11.36 -2.02 6.89
CA ARG A 55 10.28 -2.07 7.88
C ARG A 55 9.43 -0.81 7.88
N CYS A 56 10.04 0.37 7.83
CA CYS A 56 9.31 1.63 7.72
C CYS A 56 8.44 1.67 6.45
N SER A 57 8.97 1.22 5.32
CA SER A 57 8.24 1.18 4.05
C SER A 57 7.08 0.19 4.12
N ALA A 58 7.29 -1.00 4.70
CA ALA A 58 6.24 -2.00 4.89
C ALA A 58 5.11 -1.48 5.79
N TYR A 59 5.43 -0.83 6.91
CA TYR A 59 4.43 -0.23 7.79
C TYR A 59 3.74 0.98 7.16
N GLY A 60 4.44 1.79 6.36
CA GLY A 60 3.85 2.89 5.60
C GLY A 60 2.84 2.40 4.55
N LEU A 61 3.18 1.35 3.80
CA LEU A 61 2.25 0.69 2.88
C LEU A 61 1.03 0.11 3.62
N PHE A 62 1.25 -0.52 4.78
CA PHE A 62 0.14 -1.04 5.59
C PHE A 62 -0.77 0.08 6.12
N ALA A 63 -0.21 1.18 6.62
CA ALA A 63 -0.95 2.33 7.09
C ALA A 63 -1.75 3.03 5.97
N THR A 64 -1.15 3.18 4.79
CA THR A 64 -1.84 3.76 3.62
C THR A 64 -2.97 2.86 3.13
N SER A 65 -2.77 1.54 3.09
CA SER A 65 -3.85 0.58 2.79
C SER A 65 -5.03 0.71 3.76
N LEU A 66 -4.76 0.81 5.07
CA LEU A 66 -5.80 1.05 6.07
C LEU A 66 -6.48 2.42 5.89
N ASN A 67 -5.70 3.46 5.59
CA ASN A 67 -6.23 4.81 5.32
C ASN A 67 -7.17 4.82 4.11
N LEU A 68 -6.90 4.02 3.08
CA LEU A 68 -7.81 3.88 1.94
C LEU A 68 -9.12 3.19 2.37
N LEU A 69 -9.05 2.11 3.14
CA LEU A 69 -10.25 1.43 3.64
C LEU A 69 -11.10 2.35 4.50
N VAL A 70 -10.51 3.02 5.49
CA VAL A 70 -11.21 3.95 6.38
C VAL A 70 -11.72 5.16 5.61
N GLY A 71 -10.91 5.71 4.70
CA GLY A 71 -11.26 6.89 3.91
C GLY A 71 -12.42 6.67 2.93
N TYR A 72 -12.52 5.48 2.31
CA TYR A 72 -13.59 5.18 1.35
C TYR A 72 -14.82 4.52 1.98
N THR A 73 -14.66 3.67 3.00
CA THR A 73 -15.78 2.90 3.57
C THR A 73 -16.29 3.46 4.90
N GLY A 74 -15.52 4.33 5.57
CA GLY A 74 -15.85 4.84 6.90
C GLY A 74 -15.80 3.79 8.02
N LEU A 75 -15.42 2.55 7.72
CA LEU A 75 -15.37 1.44 8.67
C LEU A 75 -13.93 1.07 9.01
N THR A 76 -13.66 0.89 10.30
CA THR A 76 -12.36 0.39 10.79
C THR A 76 -12.31 -1.13 10.61
N SER A 77 -11.47 -1.62 9.70
CA SER A 77 -11.33 -3.05 9.43
C SER A 77 -10.43 -3.75 10.46
N PHE A 78 -11.03 -4.45 11.43
CA PHE A 78 -10.30 -5.21 12.45
C PHE A 78 -9.53 -6.42 11.88
N GLY A 79 -9.96 -6.97 10.73
CA GLY A 79 -9.31 -8.13 10.11
C GLY A 79 -8.08 -7.79 9.25
N HIS A 80 -7.88 -6.53 8.87
CA HIS A 80 -6.84 -6.14 7.92
C HIS A 80 -5.42 -6.48 8.43
N GLY A 81 -5.17 -6.24 9.72
CA GLY A 81 -3.87 -6.54 10.35
C GLY A 81 -3.56 -8.02 10.44
N MET A 82 -4.57 -8.88 10.53
CA MET A 82 -4.37 -10.33 10.55
C MET A 82 -3.74 -10.81 9.23
N PHE A 83 -4.20 -10.29 8.07
CA PHE A 83 -3.63 -10.67 6.77
C PHE A 83 -2.19 -10.18 6.59
N PHE A 84 -1.88 -8.98 7.09
CA PHE A 84 -0.51 -8.45 7.08
C PHE A 84 0.43 -9.31 7.93
N GLY A 85 0.02 -9.65 9.16
CA GLY A 85 0.79 -10.50 10.06
C GLY A 85 0.98 -11.93 9.51
N LEU A 86 -0.09 -12.51 8.95
CA LEU A 86 -0.06 -13.86 8.37
C LEU A 86 0.94 -13.94 7.20
N GLY A 87 0.90 -12.97 6.27
CA GLY A 87 1.85 -12.92 5.16
C GLY A 87 3.30 -12.78 5.62
N ALA A 88 3.57 -11.86 6.56
CA ALA A 88 4.91 -11.66 7.10
C ALA A 88 5.45 -12.90 7.84
N TYR A 89 4.59 -13.55 8.65
CA TYR A 89 4.96 -14.76 9.38
C TYR A 89 5.20 -15.94 8.44
N SER A 90 4.31 -16.19 7.49
CA SER A 90 4.47 -17.28 6.51
C SER A 90 5.74 -17.12 5.68
N PHE A 91 6.04 -15.91 5.19
CA PHE A 91 7.28 -15.66 4.45
C PHE A 91 8.52 -15.88 5.31
N GLY A 92 8.53 -15.37 6.54
CA GLY A 92 9.63 -15.55 7.49
C GLY A 92 9.86 -17.03 7.83
N LEU A 93 8.78 -17.78 8.05
CA LEU A 93 8.85 -19.20 8.35
C LEU A 93 9.38 -20.02 7.17
N ILE A 94 8.91 -19.73 5.94
CA ILE A 94 9.42 -20.37 4.72
C ILE A 94 10.91 -20.06 4.57
N MET A 95 11.33 -18.81 4.73
CA MET A 95 12.73 -18.43 4.57
C MET A 95 13.65 -19.06 5.64
N GLN A 96 13.14 -19.31 6.85
CA GLN A 96 13.90 -19.93 7.95
C GLN A 96 13.96 -21.46 7.86
N LYS A 97 12.91 -22.11 7.38
CA LYS A 97 12.78 -23.58 7.39
C LYS A 97 13.03 -24.22 6.02
N LEU A 98 12.79 -23.49 4.96
CA LEU A 98 12.83 -23.97 3.59
C LEU A 98 13.89 -23.16 2.83
N SER A 99 14.98 -23.80 2.43
CA SER A 99 16.07 -23.19 1.64
C SER A 99 15.67 -22.99 0.17
N VAL A 100 14.48 -22.41 -0.05
CA VAL A 100 13.93 -22.10 -1.37
C VAL A 100 14.38 -20.72 -1.84
N PRO A 101 14.46 -20.49 -3.15
CA PRO A 101 14.79 -19.17 -3.68
C PRO A 101 13.67 -18.17 -3.36
N ILE A 102 14.04 -16.89 -3.18
CA ILE A 102 13.14 -15.78 -2.79
C ILE A 102 11.85 -15.72 -3.64
N PRO A 103 11.88 -15.86 -4.98
CA PRO A 103 10.66 -15.79 -5.79
C PRO A 103 9.65 -16.90 -5.44
N VAL A 104 10.14 -18.10 -5.14
CA VAL A 104 9.28 -19.24 -4.77
C VAL A 104 8.68 -19.02 -3.39
N ALA A 105 9.47 -18.54 -2.43
CA ALA A 105 8.97 -18.20 -1.09
C ALA A 105 7.87 -17.12 -1.17
N PHE A 106 8.03 -16.14 -2.06
CA PHE A 106 7.04 -15.08 -2.27
C PHE A 106 5.72 -15.63 -2.81
N VAL A 107 5.76 -16.42 -3.89
CA VAL A 107 4.56 -17.03 -4.48
C VAL A 107 3.88 -18.00 -3.50
N ALA A 108 4.65 -18.80 -2.77
CA ALA A 108 4.12 -19.71 -1.76
C ALA A 108 3.41 -18.95 -0.63
N THR A 109 3.99 -17.85 -0.16
CA THR A 109 3.38 -16.98 0.86
C THR A 109 2.08 -16.37 0.37
N LEU A 110 2.04 -15.89 -0.88
CA LEU A 110 0.82 -15.36 -1.50
C LEU A 110 -0.26 -16.44 -1.57
N ALA A 111 0.08 -17.65 -1.98
CA ALA A 111 -0.86 -18.78 -2.03
C ALA A 111 -1.44 -19.11 -0.65
N ILE A 112 -0.60 -19.18 0.39
CA ILE A 112 -1.04 -19.44 1.77
C ILE A 112 -1.98 -18.34 2.25
N THR A 113 -1.62 -17.08 2.03
CA THR A 113 -2.42 -15.93 2.48
C THR A 113 -3.74 -15.85 1.72
N ALA A 114 -3.74 -16.11 0.42
CA ALA A 114 -4.95 -16.16 -0.41
C ALA A 114 -5.89 -17.29 0.03
N LEU A 115 -5.35 -18.46 0.38
CA LEU A 115 -6.14 -19.58 0.88
C LEU A 115 -6.87 -19.20 2.19
N ILE A 116 -6.12 -18.64 3.15
CA ILE A 116 -6.69 -18.21 4.43
C ILE A 116 -7.72 -17.08 4.24
N ALA A 117 -7.43 -16.10 3.39
CA ALA A 117 -8.36 -15.03 3.05
C ALA A 117 -9.66 -15.57 2.41
N THR A 118 -9.56 -16.61 1.57
CA THR A 118 -10.72 -17.25 0.95
C THR A 118 -11.58 -17.97 2.00
N VAL A 119 -10.96 -18.70 2.93
CA VAL A 119 -11.68 -19.40 4.00
C VAL A 119 -12.42 -18.40 4.90
N ILE A 120 -11.74 -17.34 5.33
CA ILE A 120 -12.33 -16.32 6.22
C ILE A 120 -13.40 -15.52 5.47
N GLY A 121 -13.15 -15.14 4.23
CA GLY A 121 -14.14 -14.46 3.37
C GLY A 121 -15.39 -15.31 3.18
N ALA A 122 -15.25 -16.62 2.95
CA ALA A 122 -16.38 -17.54 2.82
C ALA A 122 -17.20 -17.64 4.11
N ILE A 123 -16.57 -17.60 5.29
CA ILE A 123 -17.27 -17.57 6.58
C ILE A 123 -18.01 -16.24 6.77
N CYS A 124 -17.37 -15.11 6.47
CA CYS A 124 -18.00 -13.79 6.60
C CYS A 124 -19.21 -13.59 5.68
N VAL A 125 -19.17 -14.13 4.46
CA VAL A 125 -20.30 -14.06 3.51
C VAL A 125 -21.51 -14.87 4.00
N ARG A 126 -21.28 -15.93 4.79
CA ARG A 126 -22.37 -16.72 5.41
C ARG A 126 -23.02 -16.05 6.62
N LEU A 127 -22.47 -14.94 7.11
CA LEU A 127 -22.97 -14.24 8.29
C LEU A 127 -24.03 -13.18 7.95
N ARG A 128 -24.62 -13.27 6.76
CA ARG A 128 -25.76 -12.48 6.31
C ARG A 128 -26.97 -13.39 6.14
#